data_AF-A3D2T7-F1
#
_entry.id   AF-A3D2T7-F1
#
_cell.length_a   1.000
_cell.length_b   1.000
_cell.length_c   1.000
_cell.angle_alpha   90.00
_cell.angle_beta   90.00
_cell.angle_gamma   90.00
#
_symmetry.space_group_name_H-M   'P 1'
#
loop_
_entity.id
_entity.type
_entity.pdbx_description
1 polymer ?
#
loop_
_entity_poly.entity_id
_entity_poly.type
_entity_poly.pdbx_seq_one_letter_code
_entity_poly.pdbx_strand_id
1 'polypeptide(L)'
;MTPNSQFDAVISISPSLWWDSDWLVLKSAELLPAKRAKPLRWFLSMASEPNEMASAFAAQIKQLQDGLGANSTGNASKQLHWFYKHFPDETHDSTPLVGNIEALKTLFAGWNAVPEIAVMPLKDLKHFYRQKSAEFGYDFPLFAQQYNVYGLKATYEQKTAWGVEILPEGTRAFPNSEVLWDSLATAYDLDGQLEQAIQASDKAVLLAKQTDSVFLNEILSQAKRLQSQAKK
;
A
#
# COMPACT_ATOMS: atom_id res chain seq x y z
N MET A 1 4.44 18.51 -11.61
CA MET A 1 3.13 19.01 -11.11
C MET A 1 2.11 19.32 -12.22
N THR A 2 2.26 18.80 -13.43
CA THR A 2 1.30 19.11 -14.52
C THR A 2 -0.10 18.53 -14.22
N PRO A 3 -1.19 19.16 -14.68
CA PRO A 3 -2.55 18.66 -14.45
C PRO A 3 -2.84 17.29 -15.08
N ASN A 4 -2.09 16.95 -16.13
CA ASN A 4 -2.22 15.71 -16.89
C ASN A 4 -1.09 14.71 -16.56
N SER A 5 -0.55 14.76 -15.34
CA SER A 5 0.48 13.83 -14.89
C SER A 5 -0.02 12.37 -14.96
N GLN A 6 0.79 11.48 -15.52
CA GLN A 6 0.53 10.04 -15.44
C GLN A 6 0.88 9.47 -14.06
N PHE A 7 1.74 10.15 -13.30
CA PHE A 7 2.13 9.76 -11.95
C PHE A 7 1.06 10.08 -10.91
N ASP A 8 1.01 9.19 -9.92
CA ASP A 8 0.13 9.20 -8.75
C ASP A 8 0.81 9.85 -7.53
N ALA A 9 2.12 9.65 -7.41
CA ALA A 9 2.92 10.30 -6.39
C ALA A 9 4.24 10.80 -6.97
N VAL A 10 4.77 11.88 -6.41
CA VAL A 10 6.08 12.43 -6.75
C VAL A 10 6.86 12.63 -5.46
N ILE A 11 8.14 12.25 -5.49
CA ILE A 11 9.10 12.47 -4.42
C ILE A 11 10.18 13.38 -4.99
N SER A 12 10.41 14.53 -4.36
CA SER A 12 11.44 15.49 -4.74
C SER A 12 12.36 15.72 -3.55
N ILE A 13 13.57 15.18 -3.62
CA ILE A 13 14.55 15.25 -2.53
C ILE A 13 15.65 16.21 -2.95
N SER A 14 15.86 17.26 -2.14
CA SER A 14 16.75 18.38 -2.41
C SER A 14 16.74 18.84 -3.88
N PRO A 15 15.54 19.13 -4.44
CA PRO A 15 15.45 19.58 -5.81
C PRO A 15 16.22 20.89 -5.99
N SER A 16 16.95 21.02 -7.09
CA SER A 16 17.66 22.25 -7.47
C SER A 16 16.67 23.33 -7.97
N LEU A 17 15.78 23.78 -7.09
CA LEU A 17 14.70 24.74 -7.41
C LEU A 17 15.22 26.12 -7.80
N TRP A 18 16.42 26.46 -7.33
CA TRP A 18 17.11 27.73 -7.60
C TRP A 18 17.65 27.84 -9.03
N TRP A 19 17.80 26.71 -9.72
CA TRP A 19 18.38 26.67 -11.05
C TRP A 19 17.51 27.41 -12.07
N ASP A 20 18.16 28.05 -13.05
CA ASP A 20 17.52 28.86 -14.09
C ASP A 20 16.63 29.98 -13.51
N SER A 21 17.18 30.73 -12.54
CA SER A 21 16.49 31.87 -11.90
C SER A 21 15.12 31.49 -11.31
N ASP A 22 15.09 30.45 -10.49
CA ASP A 22 13.90 29.93 -9.81
C ASP A 22 12.77 29.46 -10.77
N TRP A 23 13.09 29.13 -12.03
CA TRP A 23 12.08 28.82 -13.06
C TRP A 23 11.09 27.74 -12.61
N LEU A 24 11.54 26.70 -11.90
CA LEU A 24 10.67 25.64 -11.40
C LEU A 24 9.66 26.14 -10.35
N VAL A 25 10.08 27.07 -9.49
CA VAL A 25 9.21 27.69 -8.47
C VAL A 25 8.15 28.53 -9.16
N LEU A 26 8.56 29.39 -10.10
CA LEU A 26 7.64 30.23 -10.87
C LEU A 26 6.65 29.38 -11.68
N LYS A 27 7.13 28.34 -12.36
CA LYS A 27 6.27 27.47 -13.17
C LYS A 27 5.32 26.65 -12.31
N SER A 28 5.76 26.20 -11.15
CA SER A 28 4.92 25.55 -10.14
C SER A 28 3.76 26.47 -9.74
N ALA A 29 4.01 27.77 -9.54
CA ALA A 29 3.00 28.76 -9.15
C ALA A 29 1.87 28.89 -10.16
N GLU A 30 2.22 28.97 -11.44
CA GLU A 30 1.24 29.02 -12.53
C GLU A 30 0.33 27.79 -12.57
N LEU A 31 0.86 26.62 -12.18
CA LEU A 31 0.14 25.35 -12.25
C LEU A 31 -0.67 25.03 -10.98
N LEU A 32 -0.46 25.75 -9.87
CA LEU A 32 -1.20 25.51 -8.62
C LEU A 32 -2.73 25.66 -8.74
N PRO A 33 -3.27 26.63 -9.49
CA PRO A 33 -4.72 26.78 -9.64
C PRO A 33 -5.35 25.77 -10.61
N ALA A 34 -4.54 25.06 -11.40
CA ALA A 34 -5.05 24.22 -12.47
C ALA A 34 -5.80 23.00 -11.94
N LYS A 35 -6.97 22.73 -12.54
CA LYS A 35 -7.78 21.55 -12.20
C LYS A 35 -7.09 20.28 -12.67
N ARG A 36 -6.96 19.30 -11.78
CA ARG A 36 -6.37 17.98 -12.07
C ARG A 36 -7.45 16.97 -12.43
N ALA A 37 -7.09 16.00 -13.28
CA ALA A 37 -7.97 14.90 -13.65
C ALA A 37 -8.07 13.83 -12.55
N LYS A 38 -7.01 13.67 -11.77
CA LYS A 38 -6.93 12.77 -10.61
C LYS A 38 -6.16 13.44 -9.47
N PRO A 39 -6.34 12.97 -8.22
CA PRO A 39 -5.48 13.34 -7.11
C PRO A 39 -4.00 13.12 -7.44
N LEU A 40 -3.12 13.94 -6.87
CA LEU A 40 -1.67 13.79 -6.92
C LEU A 40 -1.10 14.01 -5.53
N ARG A 41 -0.19 13.15 -5.09
CA ARG A 41 0.54 13.31 -3.82
C ARG A 41 1.97 13.73 -4.08
N TRP A 42 2.45 14.79 -3.44
CA TRP A 42 3.79 15.30 -3.65
C TRP A 42 4.52 15.46 -2.32
N PHE A 43 5.66 14.80 -2.18
CA PHE A 43 6.56 14.99 -1.06
C PHE A 43 7.80 15.76 -1.51
N LEU A 44 8.13 16.83 -0.77
CA LEU A 44 9.36 17.58 -0.94
C LEU A 44 10.26 17.41 0.29
N SER A 45 11.57 17.38 0.09
CA SER A 45 12.49 17.58 1.19
C SER A 45 13.71 18.38 0.82
N MET A 46 14.36 18.91 1.84
CA MET A 46 15.66 19.57 1.74
C MET A 46 16.50 19.19 2.97
N ALA A 47 17.81 19.12 2.79
CA ALA A 47 18.78 18.93 3.85
C ALA A 47 19.19 20.29 4.44
N SER A 48 20.45 20.40 4.86
CA SER A 48 21.07 21.64 5.37
C SER A 48 21.71 22.52 4.29
N GLU A 49 21.30 22.43 3.02
CA GLU A 49 21.91 23.20 1.94
C GLU A 49 21.71 24.72 2.13
N PRO A 50 22.76 25.54 1.91
CA PRO A 50 22.69 26.99 2.17
C PRO A 50 22.23 27.80 0.95
N ASN A 51 22.17 29.13 1.14
CA ASN A 51 22.06 30.13 0.08
C ASN A 51 20.81 29.98 -0.81
N GLU A 52 20.98 30.14 -2.12
CA GLU A 52 19.91 30.15 -3.11
C GLU A 52 19.05 28.88 -3.06
N MET A 53 19.64 27.72 -2.74
CA MET A 53 18.88 26.49 -2.59
C MET A 53 17.89 26.58 -1.42
N ALA A 54 18.34 27.09 -0.27
CA ALA A 54 17.47 27.32 0.88
C ALA A 54 16.39 28.36 0.58
N SER A 55 16.76 29.45 -0.09
CA SER A 55 15.83 30.52 -0.46
C SER A 55 14.75 30.05 -1.43
N ALA A 56 15.12 29.32 -2.49
CA ALA A 56 14.18 28.80 -3.48
C ALA A 56 13.24 27.73 -2.89
N PHE A 57 13.76 26.85 -2.01
CA PHE A 57 12.93 25.90 -1.30
C PHE A 57 11.93 26.60 -0.37
N ALA A 58 12.38 27.58 0.41
CA ALA A 58 11.49 28.37 1.28
C ALA A 58 10.40 29.09 0.46
N ALA A 59 10.76 29.66 -0.69
CA ALA A 59 9.80 30.29 -1.61
C ALA A 59 8.77 29.28 -2.14
N GLN A 60 9.20 28.09 -2.54
CA GLN A 60 8.31 27.02 -3.00
C GLN A 60 7.34 26.57 -1.90
N ILE A 61 7.82 26.38 -0.67
CA ILE A 61 6.96 26.02 0.48
C ILE A 61 5.96 27.15 0.78
N LYS A 62 6.41 28.40 0.83
CA LYS A 62 5.54 29.55 1.07
C LYS A 62 4.43 29.63 0.03
N GLN A 63 4.75 29.47 -1.24
CA GLN A 63 3.78 29.49 -2.33
C GLN A 63 2.76 28.35 -2.22
N LEU A 64 3.18 27.15 -1.81
CA LEU A 64 2.27 26.02 -1.55
C LEU A 64 1.33 26.33 -0.39
N GLN A 65 1.85 26.93 0.69
CA GLN A 65 1.05 27.35 1.84
C GLN A 65 0.04 28.43 1.46
N ASP A 66 0.46 29.47 0.73
CA ASP A 66 -0.40 30.56 0.27
C ASP A 66 -1.50 30.03 -0.68
N GLY A 67 -1.14 29.11 -1.58
CA GLY A 67 -2.05 28.62 -2.62
C GLY A 67 -2.97 27.47 -2.20
N LEU A 68 -2.52 26.60 -1.28
CA LEU A 68 -3.18 25.33 -0.93
C LEU A 68 -3.45 25.17 0.58
N GLY A 69 -2.99 26.10 1.41
CA GLY A 69 -3.01 25.98 2.88
C GLY A 69 -1.86 25.11 3.42
N ALA A 70 -1.64 25.18 4.73
CA ALA A 70 -0.55 24.48 5.39
C ALA A 70 -0.68 22.94 5.31
N ASN A 71 0.42 22.29 4.90
CA ASN A 71 0.70 20.84 4.99
C ASN A 71 -0.55 19.96 4.96
N SER A 72 -1.37 20.16 3.92
CA SER A 72 -2.75 19.74 3.94
C SER A 72 -2.87 18.31 3.41
N THR A 73 -3.74 17.56 4.08
CA THR A 73 -4.48 16.41 3.54
C THR A 73 -5.42 16.81 2.39
N GLY A 74 -5.12 17.90 1.68
CA GLY A 74 -5.80 18.40 0.50
C GLY A 74 -6.87 19.43 0.83
N ASN A 75 -6.77 20.62 0.25
CA ASN A 75 -7.99 21.33 -0.13
C ASN A 75 -8.70 20.45 -1.18
N ALA A 76 -9.80 19.81 -0.79
CA ALA A 76 -10.52 18.81 -1.60
C ALA A 76 -10.85 19.31 -3.02
N SER A 77 -10.92 20.64 -3.23
CA SER A 77 -11.16 21.25 -4.54
C SER A 77 -9.99 21.13 -5.54
N LYS A 78 -8.74 20.96 -5.08
CA LYS A 78 -7.54 21.07 -5.94
C LYS A 78 -6.82 19.76 -6.25
N GLN A 79 -7.23 18.63 -5.65
CA GLN A 79 -6.71 17.30 -5.96
C GLN A 79 -5.16 17.21 -5.89
N LEU A 80 -4.52 18.05 -5.08
CA LEU A 80 -3.08 18.04 -4.84
C LEU A 80 -2.84 17.99 -3.33
N HIS A 81 -2.28 16.88 -2.87
CA HIS A 81 -1.87 16.67 -1.48
C HIS A 81 -0.36 16.86 -1.43
N TRP A 82 0.12 17.77 -0.61
CA TRP A 82 1.54 18.11 -0.58
C TRP A 82 2.09 18.03 0.83
N PHE A 83 3.33 17.56 0.92
CA PHE A 83 4.04 17.32 2.16
C PHE A 83 5.45 17.85 2.01
N TYR A 84 6.05 18.32 3.10
CA TYR A 84 7.46 18.67 3.09
C TYR A 84 8.17 18.33 4.39
N LYS A 85 9.48 18.12 4.32
CA LYS A 85 10.34 17.87 5.48
C LYS A 85 11.73 18.48 5.31
N HIS A 86 12.29 19.01 6.39
CA HIS A 86 13.69 19.38 6.47
C HIS A 86 14.50 18.34 7.24
N PHE A 87 15.74 18.11 6.80
CA PHE A 87 16.70 17.23 7.44
C PHE A 87 17.96 18.01 7.82
N PRO A 88 17.97 18.72 8.97
CA PRO A 88 19.07 19.62 9.32
C PRO A 88 20.39 18.89 9.60
N ASP A 89 20.33 17.60 9.94
CA ASP A 89 21.50 16.76 10.23
C ASP A 89 22.04 16.04 8.98
N GLU A 90 21.43 16.26 7.80
CA GLU A 90 21.82 15.66 6.53
C GLU A 90 22.51 16.67 5.61
N THR A 91 23.29 16.18 4.66
CA THR A 91 23.84 16.95 3.53
C THR A 91 23.06 16.66 2.25
N HIS A 92 23.37 17.40 1.19
CA HIS A 92 22.78 17.17 -0.14
C HIS A 92 22.93 15.73 -0.63
N ASP A 93 24.07 15.11 -0.35
CA ASP A 93 24.38 13.77 -0.84
C ASP A 93 23.86 12.65 0.07
N SER A 94 23.63 12.94 1.36
CA SER A 94 23.12 11.93 2.32
C SER A 94 21.59 11.92 2.39
N THR A 95 20.95 13.06 2.16
CA THR A 95 19.49 13.18 2.24
C THR A 95 18.68 12.33 1.25
N PRO A 96 19.17 11.91 0.07
CA PRO A 96 18.40 11.02 -0.82
C PRO A 96 17.94 9.72 -0.13
N LEU A 97 18.73 9.15 0.78
CA LEU A 97 18.33 7.93 1.49
C LEU A 97 17.21 8.21 2.51
N VAL A 98 17.45 9.12 3.45
CA VAL A 98 16.49 9.43 4.53
C VAL A 98 15.23 10.10 3.98
N GLY A 99 15.38 10.94 2.96
CA GLY A 99 14.29 11.58 2.23
C GLY A 99 13.36 10.57 1.58
N ASN A 100 13.88 9.53 0.91
CA ASN A 100 13.04 8.48 0.33
C ASN A 100 12.29 7.67 1.39
N ILE A 101 12.97 7.31 2.49
CA ILE A 101 12.36 6.57 3.61
C ILE A 101 11.17 7.35 4.17
N GLU A 102 11.37 8.62 4.49
CA GLU A 102 10.33 9.47 5.06
C GLU A 102 9.24 9.80 4.05
N ALA A 103 9.59 10.02 2.78
CA ALA A 103 8.61 10.23 1.72
C ALA A 103 7.67 9.04 1.58
N LEU A 104 8.19 7.81 1.53
CA LEU A 104 7.36 6.60 1.44
C LEU A 104 6.48 6.43 2.69
N LYS A 105 7.01 6.66 3.88
CA LYS A 105 6.24 6.62 5.13
C LYS A 105 5.10 7.64 5.12
N THR A 106 5.35 8.86 4.67
CA THR A 106 4.33 9.93 4.60
C THR A 106 3.30 9.68 3.50
N LEU A 107 3.74 9.29 2.31
CA LEU A 107 2.85 9.03 1.16
C LEU A 107 1.95 7.81 1.39
N PHE A 108 2.40 6.81 2.15
CA PHE A 108 1.64 5.60 2.45
C PHE A 108 1.16 5.52 3.91
N ALA A 109 1.24 6.62 4.66
CA ALA A 109 0.75 6.69 6.03
C ALA A 109 -0.75 6.31 6.07
N GLY A 110 -1.08 5.32 6.90
CA GLY A 110 -2.46 4.82 7.04
C GLY A 110 -2.96 3.95 5.88
N TRP A 111 -2.10 3.57 4.92
CA TRP A 111 -2.44 2.62 3.85
C TRP A 111 -2.52 1.19 4.37
N ASN A 112 -1.51 0.76 5.14
CA ASN A 112 -1.40 -0.62 5.60
C ASN A 112 -1.66 -0.70 7.10
N ALA A 113 -2.73 -1.40 7.50
CA ALA A 113 -3.01 -1.74 8.88
C ALA A 113 -2.15 -2.97 9.25
N VAL A 114 -1.00 -2.78 9.89
CA VAL A 114 -0.20 -3.92 10.42
C VAL A 114 0.35 -3.64 11.82
N PRO A 115 -0.32 -2.79 12.62
CA PRO A 115 -0.65 -3.30 13.96
C PRO A 115 -2.17 -3.28 14.21
N GLU A 116 -2.67 -4.30 14.91
CA GLU A 116 -4.05 -4.39 15.42
C GLU A 116 -5.15 -4.55 14.35
N ILE A 117 -4.91 -5.39 13.33
CA ILE A 117 -5.92 -5.72 12.31
C ILE A 117 -7.18 -6.28 12.98
N ALA A 118 -8.25 -5.48 13.04
CA ALA A 118 -9.57 -5.99 13.35
C ALA A 118 -10.05 -6.87 12.20
N VAL A 119 -10.39 -8.13 12.49
CA VAL A 119 -11.01 -9.00 11.50
C VAL A 119 -12.44 -8.52 11.26
N MET A 120 -12.89 -8.61 10.01
CA MET A 120 -14.22 -8.20 9.57
C MET A 120 -14.69 -9.10 8.43
N PRO A 121 -16.01 -9.22 8.19
CA PRO A 121 -16.53 -9.96 7.04
C PRO A 121 -16.01 -9.41 5.71
N LEU A 122 -16.00 -10.24 4.66
CA LEU A 122 -15.48 -9.89 3.34
C LEU A 122 -16.08 -8.59 2.78
N LYS A 123 -17.38 -8.37 2.97
CA LYS A 123 -18.09 -7.16 2.50
C LYS A 123 -17.47 -5.89 3.10
N ASP A 124 -17.22 -5.90 4.40
CA ASP A 124 -16.69 -4.77 5.13
C ASP A 124 -15.22 -4.58 4.81
N LEU A 125 -14.46 -5.66 4.64
CA LEU A 125 -13.07 -5.62 4.17
C LEU A 125 -12.96 -4.96 2.79
N LYS A 126 -13.78 -5.38 1.83
CA LYS A 126 -13.86 -4.76 0.50
C LYS A 126 -14.30 -3.29 0.59
N HIS A 127 -15.19 -2.95 1.51
CA HIS A 127 -15.60 -1.56 1.72
C HIS A 127 -14.47 -0.70 2.29
N PHE A 128 -13.75 -1.19 3.29
CA PHE A 128 -12.60 -0.54 3.90
C PHE A 128 -11.53 -0.19 2.85
N TYR A 129 -11.13 -1.15 2.01
CA TYR A 129 -10.12 -0.89 0.98
C TYR A 129 -10.61 -0.01 -0.18
N ARG A 130 -11.92 0.00 -0.49
CA ARG A 130 -12.49 0.99 -1.41
C ARG A 130 -12.44 2.41 -0.85
N GLN A 131 -12.74 2.59 0.44
CA GLN A 131 -12.61 3.89 1.09
C GLN A 131 -11.17 4.37 1.11
N LYS A 132 -10.22 3.46 1.39
CA LYS A 132 -8.78 3.77 1.31
C LYS A 132 -8.36 4.15 -0.11
N SER A 133 -8.83 3.44 -1.13
CA SER A 133 -8.55 3.79 -2.52
C SER A 133 -9.05 5.20 -2.88
N ALA A 134 -10.26 5.56 -2.42
CA ALA A 134 -10.81 6.90 -2.61
C ALA A 134 -10.01 7.99 -1.85
N GLU A 135 -9.60 7.71 -0.61
CA GLU A 135 -8.76 8.60 0.20
C GLU A 135 -7.40 8.86 -0.48
N PHE A 136 -6.81 7.83 -1.07
CA PHE A 136 -5.50 7.92 -1.71
C PHE A 136 -5.57 8.45 -3.14
N GLY A 137 -6.74 8.40 -3.78
CA GLY A 137 -6.94 8.79 -5.17
C GLY A 137 -6.52 7.74 -6.19
N TYR A 138 -6.25 6.50 -5.75
CA TYR A 138 -5.80 5.39 -6.57
C TYR A 138 -6.60 4.15 -6.25
N ASP A 139 -6.98 3.40 -7.29
CA ASP A 139 -7.62 2.11 -7.12
C ASP A 139 -6.58 1.05 -6.77
N PHE A 140 -6.58 0.60 -5.52
CA PHE A 140 -5.77 -0.52 -5.09
C PHE A 140 -6.68 -1.70 -4.76
N PRO A 141 -6.70 -2.74 -5.61
CA PRO A 141 -7.40 -3.96 -5.26
C PRO A 141 -6.73 -4.63 -4.05
N LEU A 142 -7.48 -5.51 -3.40
CA LEU A 142 -6.91 -6.41 -2.40
C LEU A 142 -5.83 -7.29 -3.06
N PHE A 143 -4.63 -7.30 -2.47
CA PHE A 143 -3.53 -8.17 -2.87
C PHE A 143 -3.62 -9.52 -2.16
N ALA A 144 -2.91 -10.51 -2.70
CA ALA A 144 -2.88 -11.87 -2.16
C ALA A 144 -2.59 -11.90 -0.65
N GLN A 145 -1.61 -11.11 -0.19
CA GLN A 145 -1.25 -11.04 1.23
C GLN A 145 -2.40 -10.54 2.12
N GLN A 146 -3.24 -9.61 1.64
CA GLN A 146 -4.35 -9.09 2.43
C GLN A 146 -5.46 -10.13 2.56
N TYR A 147 -5.82 -10.82 1.48
CA TYR A 147 -6.72 -11.97 1.57
C TYR A 147 -6.19 -13.01 2.55
N ASN A 148 -4.89 -13.30 2.50
CA ASN A 148 -4.25 -14.28 3.36
C ASN A 148 -4.32 -13.89 4.84
N VAL A 149 -3.85 -12.69 5.18
CA VAL A 149 -3.78 -12.20 6.56
C VAL A 149 -5.16 -12.05 7.17
N TYR A 150 -6.10 -11.40 6.49
CA TYR A 150 -7.45 -11.20 7.03
C TYR A 150 -8.22 -12.52 7.13
N GLY A 151 -8.07 -13.40 6.15
CA GLY A 151 -8.69 -14.72 6.13
C GLY A 151 -8.21 -15.61 7.28
N LEU A 152 -6.89 -15.84 7.36
CA LEU A 152 -6.31 -16.67 8.42
C LEU A 152 -6.52 -16.08 9.81
N LYS A 153 -6.38 -14.76 9.97
CA LYS A 153 -6.63 -14.12 11.26
C LYS A 153 -8.08 -14.33 11.71
N ALA A 154 -9.04 -14.17 10.80
CA ALA A 154 -10.44 -14.42 11.13
C ALA A 154 -10.67 -15.89 11.53
N THR A 155 -10.09 -16.83 10.79
CA THR A 155 -10.15 -18.26 11.11
C THR A 155 -9.58 -18.57 12.49
N TYR A 156 -8.37 -18.10 12.81
CA TYR A 156 -7.73 -18.36 14.11
C TYR A 156 -8.42 -17.66 15.29
N GLU A 157 -9.12 -16.55 15.05
CA GLU A 157 -9.98 -15.88 16.04
C GLU A 157 -11.38 -16.51 16.14
N GLN A 158 -11.54 -17.75 15.67
CA GLN A 158 -12.78 -18.54 15.71
C GLN A 158 -13.95 -17.92 14.95
N LYS A 159 -13.67 -16.97 14.06
CA LYS A 159 -14.63 -16.42 13.08
C LYS A 159 -14.43 -17.15 11.75
N THR A 160 -14.50 -18.48 11.80
CA THR A 160 -14.19 -19.39 10.68
C THR A 160 -15.04 -19.09 9.45
N ALA A 161 -16.32 -18.75 9.65
CA ALA A 161 -17.23 -18.26 8.59
C ALA A 161 -16.64 -17.10 7.77
N TRP A 162 -15.95 -16.14 8.40
CA TRP A 162 -15.33 -15.02 7.68
C TRP A 162 -14.08 -15.46 6.94
N GLY A 163 -13.31 -16.40 7.50
CA GLY A 163 -12.17 -17.01 6.81
C GLY A 163 -12.58 -17.73 5.52
N VAL A 164 -13.66 -18.52 5.56
CA VAL A 164 -14.22 -19.22 4.39
C VAL A 164 -14.99 -18.30 3.44
N GLU A 165 -15.28 -17.05 3.81
CA GLU A 165 -15.72 -16.01 2.86
C GLU A 165 -14.53 -15.35 2.15
N ILE A 166 -13.47 -15.01 2.90
CA ILE A 166 -12.35 -14.19 2.42
C ILE A 166 -11.39 -14.99 1.53
N LEU A 167 -10.96 -16.18 1.98
CA LEU A 167 -9.91 -16.94 1.30
C LEU A 167 -10.33 -17.46 -0.09
N PRO A 168 -11.58 -17.92 -0.33
CA PRO A 168 -12.01 -18.29 -1.68
C PRO A 168 -12.04 -17.13 -2.68
N GLU A 169 -12.27 -15.89 -2.22
CA GLU A 169 -12.12 -14.72 -3.09
C GLU A 169 -10.65 -14.45 -3.40
N GLY A 170 -9.77 -14.66 -2.43
CA GLY A 170 -8.32 -14.60 -2.63
C GLY A 170 -7.85 -15.59 -3.68
N THR A 171 -8.26 -16.86 -3.60
CA THR A 171 -7.89 -17.88 -4.60
C THR A 171 -8.51 -17.63 -5.97
N ARG A 172 -9.68 -16.99 -6.06
CA ARG A 172 -10.23 -16.54 -7.36
C ARG A 172 -9.44 -15.39 -7.97
N ALA A 173 -9.01 -14.42 -7.16
CA ALA A 173 -8.21 -13.29 -7.61
C ALA A 173 -6.76 -13.70 -7.96
N PHE A 174 -6.21 -14.67 -7.24
CA PHE A 174 -4.84 -15.13 -7.37
C PHE A 174 -4.78 -16.67 -7.48
N PRO A 175 -5.27 -17.25 -8.58
CA PRO A 175 -5.48 -18.71 -8.72
C PRO A 175 -4.20 -19.54 -8.66
N ASN A 176 -3.04 -18.92 -8.87
CA ASN A 176 -1.74 -19.58 -8.86
C ASN A 176 -0.97 -19.40 -7.53
N SER A 177 -1.58 -18.82 -6.50
CA SER A 177 -0.95 -18.68 -5.18
C SER A 177 -1.16 -19.92 -4.34
N GLU A 178 -0.15 -20.78 -4.25
CA GLU A 178 -0.14 -21.98 -3.41
C GLU A 178 -0.41 -21.64 -1.94
N VAL A 179 0.12 -20.51 -1.46
CA VAL A 179 -0.06 -20.04 -0.08
C VAL A 179 -1.53 -19.71 0.24
N LEU A 180 -2.25 -19.10 -0.70
CA LEU A 180 -3.68 -18.82 -0.52
C LEU A 180 -4.53 -20.09 -0.53
N TRP A 181 -4.18 -21.07 -1.36
CA TRP A 181 -4.86 -22.37 -1.38
C TRP A 181 -4.60 -23.17 -0.09
N ASP A 182 -3.36 -23.15 0.42
CA ASP A 182 -3.00 -23.78 1.70
C ASP A 182 -3.73 -23.13 2.88
N SER A 183 -3.80 -21.80 2.87
CA SER A 183 -4.54 -21.04 3.88
C SER A 183 -6.05 -21.26 3.79
N LEU A 184 -6.59 -21.41 2.57
CA LEU A 184 -7.98 -21.81 2.37
C LEU A 184 -8.26 -23.21 2.93
N ALA A 185 -7.34 -24.16 2.76
CA ALA A 185 -7.46 -25.48 3.36
C ALA A 185 -7.53 -25.41 4.90
N THR A 186 -6.71 -24.54 5.51
CA THR A 186 -6.76 -24.26 6.95
C THR A 186 -8.12 -23.71 7.38
N ALA A 187 -8.68 -22.75 6.62
CA ALA A 187 -9.97 -22.15 6.93
C ALA A 187 -11.12 -23.15 6.85
N TYR A 188 -11.16 -23.98 5.80
CA TYR A 188 -12.17 -25.02 5.68
C TYR A 188 -12.08 -26.07 6.78
N ASP A 189 -10.87 -26.53 7.14
CA ASP A 189 -10.67 -27.52 8.19
C ASP A 189 -11.18 -27.01 9.54
N LEU A 190 -10.80 -25.79 9.92
CA LEU A 190 -11.26 -25.18 11.18
C LEU A 190 -12.75 -24.84 11.20
N ASP A 191 -13.37 -24.65 10.03
CA ASP A 191 -14.82 -24.51 9.88
C ASP A 191 -15.58 -25.86 9.85
N GLY A 192 -14.85 -26.99 9.89
CA GLY A 192 -15.43 -28.34 9.85
C GLY A 192 -15.77 -28.85 8.44
N GLN A 193 -15.34 -28.15 7.40
CA GLN A 193 -15.54 -28.50 5.99
C GLN A 193 -14.39 -29.37 5.46
N LEU A 194 -14.23 -30.58 6.00
CA LEU A 194 -13.05 -31.42 5.73
C LEU A 194 -12.85 -31.78 4.25
N GLU A 195 -13.93 -32.05 3.51
CA GLU A 195 -13.84 -32.38 2.09
C GLU A 195 -13.27 -31.20 1.28
N GLN A 196 -13.81 -30.00 1.51
CA GLN A 196 -13.33 -28.76 0.90
C GLN A 196 -11.89 -28.44 1.31
N ALA A 197 -11.52 -28.72 2.56
CA ALA A 197 -10.15 -28.54 3.05
C ALA A 197 -9.17 -29.42 2.28
N ILE A 198 -9.52 -30.69 2.04
CA ILE A 198 -8.69 -31.62 1.25
C ILE A 198 -8.57 -31.13 -0.20
N GLN A 199 -9.67 -30.73 -0.83
CA GLN A 199 -9.64 -30.21 -2.21
C GLN A 199 -8.75 -28.97 -2.35
N ALA A 200 -8.84 -28.03 -1.41
CA ALA A 200 -7.98 -26.84 -1.38
C ALA A 200 -6.51 -27.22 -1.14
N SER A 201 -6.25 -28.17 -0.25
CA SER A 201 -4.89 -28.64 0.05
C SER A 201 -4.24 -29.37 -1.13
N ASP A 202 -4.98 -30.21 -1.84
CA ASP A 202 -4.50 -30.88 -3.06
C ASP A 202 -4.11 -29.86 -4.14
N LYS A 203 -4.90 -28.78 -4.27
CA LYS A 203 -4.59 -27.67 -5.17
C LYS A 203 -3.32 -26.93 -4.75
N ALA A 204 -3.14 -26.68 -3.45
CA ALA A 204 -1.93 -26.06 -2.91
C ALA A 204 -0.69 -26.92 -3.19
N VAL A 205 -0.75 -28.23 -2.94
CA VAL A 205 0.35 -29.18 -3.21
C VAL A 205 0.72 -29.19 -4.69
N LEU A 206 -0.28 -29.20 -5.58
CA LEU A 206 -0.04 -29.18 -7.02
C LEU A 206 0.75 -27.93 -7.43
N LEU A 207 0.29 -26.75 -6.99
CA LEU A 207 0.93 -25.48 -7.33
C LEU A 207 2.33 -25.37 -6.72
N ALA A 208 2.49 -25.74 -5.44
CA ALA A 208 3.77 -25.70 -4.75
C ALA A 208 4.85 -26.56 -5.42
N LYS A 209 4.47 -27.74 -5.97
CA LYS A 209 5.38 -28.60 -6.74
C LYS A 209 5.72 -28.03 -8.11
N GLN A 210 4.77 -27.34 -8.75
CA GLN A 210 4.99 -26.76 -10.08
C GLN A 210 5.95 -25.57 -10.04
N THR A 211 5.99 -24.84 -8.91
CA THR A 211 6.77 -23.61 -8.75
C THR A 211 8.04 -23.79 -7.94
N ASP A 212 8.39 -25.02 -7.53
CA ASP A 212 9.46 -25.29 -6.56
C ASP A 212 9.37 -24.38 -5.33
N SER A 213 8.15 -24.28 -4.78
CA SER A 213 7.84 -23.34 -3.70
C SER A 213 8.70 -23.59 -2.46
N VAL A 214 9.18 -22.50 -1.85
CA VAL A 214 9.89 -22.53 -0.57
C VAL A 214 9.02 -23.07 0.59
N PHE A 215 7.70 -23.10 0.41
CA PHE A 215 6.73 -23.59 1.41
C PHE A 215 6.28 -25.04 1.16
N LEU A 216 6.91 -25.75 0.22
CA LEU A 216 6.46 -27.08 -0.21
C LEU A 216 6.37 -28.07 0.97
N ASN A 217 7.30 -28.03 1.92
CA ASN A 217 7.33 -28.97 3.04
C ASN A 217 6.17 -28.74 4.00
N GLU A 218 5.87 -27.48 4.31
CA GLU A 218 4.75 -27.05 5.15
C GLU A 218 3.42 -27.48 4.53
N ILE A 219 3.24 -27.20 3.24
CA ILE A 219 2.04 -27.56 2.47
C ILE A 219 1.85 -29.09 2.44
N LEU A 220 2.92 -29.86 2.20
CA LEU A 220 2.85 -31.34 2.23
C LEU A 220 2.50 -31.89 3.62
N SER A 221 3.01 -31.25 4.68
CA SER A 221 2.72 -31.63 6.06
C SER A 221 1.23 -31.44 6.38
N GLN A 222 0.66 -30.29 5.99
CA GLN A 222 -0.76 -30.02 6.15
C GLN A 222 -1.63 -31.00 5.35
N ALA A 223 -1.30 -31.25 4.07
CA ALA A 223 -2.01 -32.20 3.24
C ALA A 223 -2.05 -33.60 3.88
N LYS A 224 -0.91 -34.08 4.41
CA LYS A 224 -0.85 -35.36 5.11
C LYS A 224 -1.74 -35.40 6.36
N ARG A 225 -1.80 -34.30 7.12
CA ARG A 225 -2.66 -34.17 8.30
C ARG A 225 -4.14 -34.29 7.92
N LEU A 226 -4.59 -33.53 6.93
CA LEU A 226 -5.99 -33.54 6.45
C LEU A 226 -6.39 -34.92 5.92
N GLN A 227 -5.53 -35.54 5.10
CA GLN A 227 -5.74 -36.89 4.57
C GLN A 227 -5.81 -37.96 5.68
N SER A 228 -5.12 -37.76 6.80
CA SER A 228 -5.21 -38.67 7.95
C SER A 228 -6.51 -38.53 8.74
N GLN A 229 -7.11 -37.33 8.77
CA GLN A 229 -8.39 -37.07 9.43
C GLN A 229 -9.55 -37.72 8.67
N ALA A 230 -9.53 -37.71 7.33
CA ALA A 230 -10.57 -38.34 6.51
C ALA A 230 -10.61 -39.88 6.57
N LYS A 231 -9.58 -40.51 7.15
CA LYS A 231 -9.49 -41.97 7.32
C LYS A 231 -10.00 -42.46 8.69
N LYS A 232 -10.37 -41.55 9.59
CA LYS A 232 -10.92 -41.85 10.91
C LYS A 232 -12.44 -41.79 10.88
#